data_AF-A0A7C6E751-F1
#
_entry.id   AF-A0A7C6E751-F1
#
_cell.length_a   1.000
_cell.length_b   1.000
_cell.length_c   1.000
_cell.angle_alpha   90.00
_cell.angle_beta   90.00
_cell.angle_gamma   90.00
#
_symmetry.space_group_name_H-M   'P 1'
#
loop_
_entity.id
_entity.type
_entity.pdbx_description
1 polymer ?
#
loop_
_entity_poly.entity_id
_entity_poly.type
_entity_poly.pdbx_seq_one_letter_code
_entity_poly.pdbx_strand_id
1 'polypeptide(L)'
;MSLWIERAASKVRQALLLERTSQLLATAQAGTGDAEFTLIMGEDGGLFISTTSDWPLDRLLAEREALAAWRISRTRGLVRIEGLNHATRWRLEAPLSPVSPDPPRARTALIPRAGWG
;
A
#
# COMPACT_ATOMS: atom_id res chain seq x y z
N MET A 1 -15.30 28.47 6.57
CA MET A 1 -15.57 27.08 6.15
C MET A 1 -15.45 26.20 7.38
N SER A 2 -16.44 25.36 7.68
CA SER A 2 -16.65 24.87 9.05
C SER A 2 -15.70 23.73 9.45
N LEU A 3 -14.98 23.90 10.56
CA LEU A 3 -14.02 22.95 11.16
C LEU A 3 -14.53 21.50 11.30
N TRP A 4 -15.84 21.29 11.38
CA TRP A 4 -16.44 19.96 11.48
C TRP A 4 -16.38 19.18 10.14
N ILE A 5 -16.46 19.87 9.00
CA ILE A 5 -16.37 19.27 7.66
C ILE A 5 -14.93 18.79 7.42
N GLU A 6 -13.93 19.61 7.80
CA GLU A 6 -12.52 19.24 7.69
C GLU A 6 -12.16 18.05 8.58
N ARG A 7 -12.68 18.00 9.81
CA ARG A 7 -12.50 16.83 10.70
C ARG A 7 -13.13 15.56 10.13
N ALA A 8 -14.33 15.66 9.55
CA ALA A 8 -15.00 14.52 8.94
C ALA A 8 -14.23 14.01 7.70
N ALA A 9 -13.81 14.92 6.82
CA ALA A 9 -13.01 14.60 5.64
C ALA A 9 -11.67 13.96 6.02
N SER A 10 -11.00 14.46 7.07
CA SER A 10 -9.75 13.90 7.58
C SER A 10 -9.92 12.45 8.06
N LYS A 11 -10.99 12.16 8.83
CA LYS A 11 -11.29 10.79 9.28
C LYS A 11 -11.58 9.83 8.13
N VAL A 12 -12.34 10.27 7.12
CA VAL A 12 -12.65 9.45 5.93
C VAL A 12 -11.37 9.13 5.15
N ARG A 13 -10.49 10.12 4.94
CA ARG A 13 -9.18 9.91 4.30
C ARG A 13 -8.31 8.94 5.10
N GLN A 14 -8.28 9.08 6.43
CA GLN A 14 -7.54 8.17 7.29
C GLN A 14 -8.05 6.73 7.19
N ALA A 15 -9.38 6.52 7.18
CA ALA A 15 -9.97 5.20 7.01
C ALA A 15 -9.61 4.56 5.66
N LEU A 16 -9.68 5.33 4.57
CA LEU A 16 -9.29 4.86 3.24
C LEU A 16 -7.81 4.49 3.16
N LEU A 17 -6.94 5.26 3.80
CA LEU A 17 -5.50 4.97 3.86
C LEU A 17 -5.20 3.70 4.65
N LEU A 18 -5.94 3.44 5.74
CA LEU A 18 -5.82 2.19 6.50
C LEU A 18 -6.29 0.99 5.68
N GLU A 19 -7.41 1.11 4.97
CA GLU A 19 -7.89 0.06 4.06
C GLU A 19 -6.84 -0.27 2.99
N ARG A 20 -6.28 0.76 2.34
CA ARG A 20 -5.20 0.58 1.37
C ARG A 20 -3.95 -0.04 2.00
N THR A 21 -3.62 0.32 3.25
CA THR A 21 -2.51 -0.31 3.98
C THR A 21 -2.75 -1.80 4.20
N SER A 22 -3.98 -2.21 4.55
CA SER A 22 -4.34 -3.61 4.71
C SER A 22 -4.25 -4.39 3.39
N GLN A 23 -4.65 -3.78 2.28
CA GLN A 23 -4.48 -4.38 0.95
C GLN A 23 -3.00 -4.56 0.61
N LEU A 24 -2.16 -3.54 0.87
CA LEU A 24 -0.72 -3.63 0.70
C LEU A 24 -0.09 -4.73 1.56
N LEU A 25 -0.58 -4.90 2.80
CA LEU A 25 -0.15 -5.98 3.69
C LEU A 25 -0.46 -7.34 3.09
N ALA A 26 -1.69 -7.56 2.61
CA ALA A 26 -2.09 -8.80 1.98
C ALA A 26 -1.25 -9.11 0.72
N THR A 27 -0.99 -8.11 -0.12
CA THR A 27 -0.12 -8.25 -1.30
C THR A 27 1.32 -8.58 -0.91
N ALA A 28 1.88 -7.88 0.08
CA ALA A 28 3.25 -8.11 0.55
C ALA A 28 3.41 -9.50 1.21
N GLN A 29 2.37 -9.99 1.90
CA GLN A 29 2.34 -11.33 2.48
C GLN A 29 2.32 -12.44 1.43
N ALA A 30 1.76 -12.19 0.24
CA ALA A 30 1.67 -13.16 -0.85
C ALA A 30 2.91 -13.22 -1.76
N GLY A 31 3.79 -12.22 -1.68
CA GLY A 31 5.01 -12.20 -2.50
C GLY A 31 6.02 -13.26 -2.08
N THR A 32 7.04 -13.50 -2.93
CA THR A 32 8.18 -14.39 -2.65
C THR A 32 9.51 -13.65 -2.41
N GLY A 33 10.36 -14.14 -1.50
CA GLY A 33 11.70 -13.59 -1.21
C GLY A 33 11.75 -12.57 -0.07
N ASP A 34 12.90 -11.92 0.14
CA ASP A 34 13.00 -10.71 0.96
C ASP A 34 12.79 -9.49 0.04
N ALA A 35 12.25 -8.40 0.57
CA ALA A 35 12.07 -7.16 -0.18
C ALA A 35 11.97 -5.96 0.75
N GLU A 36 12.48 -4.82 0.29
CA GLU A 36 12.24 -3.53 0.92
C GLU A 36 11.86 -2.55 -0.17
N PHE A 37 10.80 -1.77 0.07
CA PHE A 37 10.38 -0.72 -0.85
C PHE A 37 9.52 0.32 -0.14
N THR A 38 9.45 1.49 -0.75
CA THR A 38 8.71 2.65 -0.28
C THR A 38 7.64 2.99 -1.31
N LEU A 39 6.41 3.17 -0.85
CA LEU A 39 5.27 3.64 -1.63
C LEU A 39 4.92 5.06 -1.20
N ILE A 40 4.66 5.94 -2.17
CA ILE A 40 4.29 7.32 -1.92
C ILE A 40 3.04 7.61 -2.74
N MET A 41 2.05 8.26 -2.11
CA MET A 41 0.80 8.64 -2.76
C MET A 41 0.69 10.16 -2.84
N GLY A 42 0.68 10.69 -4.05
CA GLY A 42 0.44 12.11 -4.29
C GLY A 42 -0.99 12.54 -4.00
N GLU A 43 -1.22 13.85 -3.87
CA GLU A 43 -2.56 14.44 -3.74
C GLU A 43 -3.48 14.17 -4.94
N ASP A 44 -2.89 13.95 -6.10
CA ASP A 44 -3.56 13.54 -7.34
C ASP A 44 -4.01 12.06 -7.33
N GLY A 45 -3.64 11.31 -6.30
CA GLY A 45 -3.87 9.87 -6.20
C GLY A 45 -2.85 9.03 -6.97
N GLY A 46 -1.80 9.65 -7.53
CA GLY A 46 -0.68 8.97 -8.17
C GLY A 46 0.11 8.14 -7.16
N LEU A 47 0.58 6.96 -7.59
CA LEU A 47 1.39 6.06 -6.78
C LEU A 47 2.81 5.99 -7.30
N PHE A 48 3.78 6.28 -6.43
CA PHE A 48 5.20 6.15 -6.71
C PHE A 48 5.79 5.03 -5.87
N ILE A 49 6.61 4.18 -6.52
CA ILE A 49 7.26 3.05 -5.88
C ILE A 49 8.78 3.25 -5.97
N SER A 50 9.48 3.08 -4.86
CA SER A 50 10.95 3.11 -4.81
C SER A 50 11.48 1.90 -4.05
N THR A 51 12.36 1.12 -4.65
CA THR A 51 12.90 -0.13 -4.08
C THR A 51 13.98 0.09 -3.02
N THR A 52 14.48 1.31 -2.87
CA THR A 52 15.51 1.68 -1.89
C THR A 52 15.41 3.17 -1.68
N SER A 53 14.79 3.59 -0.58
CA SER A 53 14.81 4.99 -0.19
C SER A 53 15.29 5.06 1.24
N ASP A 54 16.52 5.53 1.44
CA ASP A 54 17.11 5.82 2.76
C ASP A 54 16.46 7.03 3.43
N TRP A 55 15.53 7.67 2.72
CA TRP A 55 14.91 8.89 3.15
C TRP A 55 13.83 8.61 4.20
N PRO A 56 13.78 9.36 5.30
CA PRO A 56 12.71 9.20 6.27
C PRO A 56 11.35 9.57 5.65
N LEU A 57 10.28 8.88 6.09
CA LEU A 57 8.93 9.03 5.52
C LEU A 57 8.40 10.46 5.63
N ASP A 58 8.75 11.18 6.69
CA ASP A 58 8.41 12.59 6.90
C ASP A 58 8.97 13.48 5.79
N ARG A 59 10.24 13.29 5.43
CA ARG A 59 10.87 14.02 4.33
C ARG A 59 10.25 13.67 2.98
N LEU A 60 9.90 12.41 2.76
CA LEU A 60 9.22 11.98 1.53
C LEU A 60 7.82 12.58 1.40
N LEU A 61 7.07 12.70 2.51
CA LEU A 61 5.79 13.41 2.53
C LEU A 61 5.96 14.89 2.17
N ALA A 62 6.94 15.56 2.80
CA ALA A 62 7.17 16.97 2.62
C ALA A 62 7.65 17.33 1.21
N GLU A 63 8.62 16.59 0.66
CA GLU A 63 9.22 16.92 -0.64
C GLU A 63 8.35 16.50 -1.84
N ARG A 64 7.44 15.54 -1.66
CA ARG A 64 6.57 15.05 -2.75
C ARG A 64 5.13 15.57 -2.67
N GLU A 65 4.85 16.45 -1.70
CA GLU A 65 3.49 16.91 -1.40
C GLU A 65 2.51 15.72 -1.34
N ALA A 66 2.95 14.65 -0.66
CA ALA A 66 2.25 13.38 -0.68
C ALA A 66 1.20 13.31 0.43
N LEU A 67 0.06 12.69 0.14
CA LEU A 67 -0.99 12.42 1.13
C LEU A 67 -0.56 11.38 2.17
N ALA A 68 0.21 10.40 1.71
CA ALA A 68 0.67 9.28 2.52
C ALA A 68 1.96 8.69 1.93
N ALA A 69 2.79 8.16 2.82
CA ALA A 69 3.95 7.38 2.46
C ALA A 69 3.97 6.09 3.30
N TRP A 70 4.40 4.99 2.69
CA TRP A 70 4.56 3.70 3.33
C TRP A 70 5.94 3.15 3.06
N ARG A 71 6.55 2.55 4.08
CA ARG A 71 7.71 1.68 3.94
C ARG A 71 7.28 0.25 4.21
N ILE A 72 7.52 -0.62 3.24
CA ILE A 72 7.22 -2.04 3.32
C ILE A 72 8.55 -2.78 3.35
N SER A 73 8.76 -3.54 4.41
CA SER A 73 9.91 -4.42 4.56
C SER A 73 9.43 -5.83 4.81
N ARG A 74 9.95 -6.77 4.04
CA ARG A 74 9.73 -8.20 4.18
C ARG A 74 11.05 -8.87 4.38
N THR A 75 11.24 -9.42 5.56
CA THR A 75 12.49 -10.04 5.99
C THR A 75 12.21 -11.20 6.93
N ARG A 76 12.91 -12.32 6.77
CA ARG A 76 12.92 -13.43 7.75
C ARG A 76 11.53 -13.93 8.16
N GLY A 77 10.60 -14.03 7.22
CA GLY A 77 9.25 -14.55 7.53
C GLY A 77 8.26 -13.51 8.07
N LEU A 78 8.61 -12.22 8.11
CA LEU A 78 7.75 -11.16 8.60
C LEU A 78 7.60 -10.05 7.56
N VAL A 79 6.38 -9.53 7.43
CA VAL A 79 6.07 -8.29 6.71
C VAL A 79 5.82 -7.20 7.74
N ARG A 80 6.49 -6.08 7.55
CA ARG A 80 6.30 -4.84 8.29
C ARG A 80 5.94 -3.73 7.33
N ILE A 81 4.92 -2.97 7.68
CA ILE A 81 4.51 -1.77 6.97
C ILE A 81 4.52 -0.62 7.96
N GLU A 82 5.35 0.38 7.71
CA GLU A 82 5.31 1.66 8.40
C GLU A 82 4.61 2.67 7.50
N GLY A 83 3.50 3.23 7.96
CA GLY A 83 2.75 4.25 7.23
C GLY A 83 2.85 5.60 7.93
N LEU A 84 2.86 6.67 7.14
CA LEU A 84 2.81 8.04 7.63
C LEU A 84 1.89 8.86 6.73
N ASN A 85 1.06 9.70 7.33
CA ASN A 85 0.36 10.80 6.67
C ASN A 85 0.54 12.08 7.49
N HIS A 86 -0.06 13.19 7.04
CA HIS A 86 0.05 14.49 7.72
C HIS A 86 -0.43 14.50 9.19
N ALA A 87 -1.21 13.52 9.64
CA ALA A 87 -1.83 13.51 10.97
C ALA A 87 -1.35 12.38 11.87
N THR A 88 -0.86 11.28 11.32
CA THR A 88 -0.64 10.04 12.07
C THR A 88 0.45 9.20 11.43
N ARG A 89 1.27 8.60 12.29
CA ARG A 89 2.17 7.50 11.94
C ARG A 89 1.59 6.21 12.47
N TRP A 90 1.62 5.15 11.68
CA TRP A 90 1.20 3.82 12.11
C TRP A 90 2.20 2.77 11.64
N ARG A 91 2.14 1.61 12.29
CA ARG A 91 2.95 0.45 11.94
C ARG A 91 2.10 -0.80 12.07
N LEU A 92 2.15 -1.63 11.04
CA LEU A 92 1.53 -2.94 11.01
C LEU A 92 2.62 -3.99 10.79
N GLU A 93 2.49 -5.10 11.48
CA GLU A 93 3.36 -6.25 11.32
C GLU A 93 2.51 -7.50 11.23
N ALA A 94 2.88 -8.40 10.33
CA ALA A 94 2.25 -9.69 10.19
C ALA A 94 3.28 -10.73 9.74
N PRO A 95 3.14 -12.00 10.15
CA PRO A 95 3.92 -13.08 9.56
C PRO A 95 3.66 -13.14 8.06
N LEU A 96 4.64 -13.62 7.28
CA LEU A 96 4.38 -14.02 5.91
C LEU A 96 3.27 -15.06 5.92
N SER A 97 2.32 -14.90 5.01
CA SER A 97 1.36 -15.98 4.79
C SER A 97 2.17 -17.14 4.23
N PRO A 98 2.04 -18.37 4.77
CA PRO A 98 2.57 -19.53 4.07
C PRO A 98 1.89 -19.54 2.72
N VAL A 99 2.63 -19.18 1.67
CA VAL A 99 2.14 -19.23 0.29
C VAL A 99 1.64 -20.66 0.10
N SER A 100 0.31 -20.84 0.06
CA SER A 100 -0.23 -22.05 -0.54
C SER A 100 0.33 -22.04 -1.96
N PRO A 101 0.98 -23.11 -2.43
CA PRO A 101 1.60 -23.13 -3.76
C PRO A 101 0.58 -23.04 -4.89
N ASP A 102 -0.71 -22.92 -4.60
CA ASP A 102 -1.73 -22.63 -5.58
C ASP A 102 -1.69 -21.13 -5.92
N PRO A 103 -1.16 -20.73 -7.10
CA PRO A 103 -1.21 -19.34 -7.51
C PRO A 103 -2.68 -18.87 -7.50
N PRO A 104 -2.98 -17.59 -7.21
CA PRO A 104 -4.33 -17.09 -7.39
C PRO A 104 -4.70 -17.39 -8.84
N ARG A 105 -5.63 -18.34 -9.04
CA ARG A 105 -6.13 -18.65 -10.38
C ARG A 105 -6.62 -17.32 -10.92
N ALA A 106 -5.89 -16.75 -11.88
CA ALA A 106 -6.44 -15.73 -12.74
C ALA A 106 -7.75 -16.35 -13.23
N ARG A 107 -8.90 -15.72 -12.94
CA ARG A 107 -10.13 -16.06 -13.64
C ARG A 107 -9.83 -15.69 -15.08
N THR A 108 -9.33 -16.65 -15.85
CA THR A 108 -9.28 -16.55 -17.30
C THR A 108 -10.74 -16.36 -17.68
N ALA A 109 -11.11 -15.13 -17.98
CA ALA A 109 -12.33 -14.88 -18.71
C ALA A 109 -12.22 -15.77 -19.94
N LEU A 110 -13.07 -16.80 -20.03
CA LEU A 110 -13.28 -17.53 -21.26
C LEU A 110 -13.66 -16.48 -22.29
N ILE A 111 -12.71 -16.05 -23.10
CA ILE A 111 -13.01 -15.25 -24.29
C ILE A 111 -13.78 -16.22 -25.17
N PRO A 112 -15.11 -16.05 -25.39
CA PRO A 112 -15.79 -16.87 -26.37
C PRO A 112 -15.09 -16.61 -27.70
N ARG A 113 -14.53 -17.66 -28.31
CA ARG A 113 -14.05 -17.59 -29.70
C ARG A 113 -15.29 -17.33 -30.56
N ALA A 114 -15.58 -16.06 -30.82
CA ALA A 114 -16.43 -15.70 -31.93
C ALA A 114 -15.70 -16.15 -33.20
N GLY A 115 -16.16 -17.28 -33.75
CA GLY A 115 -15.77 -17.69 -35.09
C GLY A 115 -16.30 -16.65 -36.06
N TRP A 116 -15.40 -15.93 -36.72
CA TRP A 116 -15.72 -15.23 -37.95
C TRP A 116 -15.72 -16.28 -39.05
N GLY A 117 -16.92 -16.76 -39.37
CA GLY A 117 -17.23 -17.40 -40.65
C GLY A 117 -17.65 -16.36 -41.67
#